data_AF-D2TWL4-F1
#
_entry.id   AF-D2TWL4-F1
#
_cell.length_a   1.000
_cell.length_b   1.000
_cell.length_c   1.000
_cell.angle_alpha   90.00
_cell.angle_beta   90.00
_cell.angle_gamma   90.00
#
_symmetry.space_group_name_H-M   'P 1'
#
loop_
_entity.id
_entity.type
_entity.pdbx_description
1 polymer ?
#
loop_
_entity_poly.entity_id
_entity_poly.type
_entity_poly.pdbx_seq_one_letter_code
_entity_poly.pdbx_strand_id
1 'polypeptide(L)'
;MHNILILYSTAAGPSIRLISAGGKAPNGPIDEAISYKKQREYDEIVVLLDTDIAWTEEKINEAKDNNIELVGSEPCLEGLLLKILDKSVPDKSKKCKTQLQNMLPGKSTESRSYASLFPKELLDKVRNKVKPLGTLISYISGEK
;
A
#
# COMPACT_ATOMS: atom_id res chain seq x y z
N MET A 1 0.07 7.27 -1.66
CA MET A 1 1.35 6.55 -1.83
C MET A 1 2.50 7.43 -2.31
N HIS A 2 2.34 8.31 -3.31
CA HIS A 2 3.44 9.18 -3.80
C HIS A 2 4.21 9.96 -2.72
N ASN A 3 3.55 10.39 -1.64
CA ASN A 3 4.21 11.12 -0.56
C ASN A 3 5.10 10.21 0.32
N ILE A 4 4.63 9.01 0.66
CA ILE A 4 5.42 8.04 1.44
C ILE A 4 6.70 7.67 0.67
N LEU A 5 6.60 7.50 -0.65
CA LEU A 5 7.76 7.25 -1.49
C LEU A 5 8.83 8.34 -1.33
N ILE A 6 8.45 9.61 -1.49
CA ILE A 6 9.38 10.74 -1.39
C ILE A 6 10.01 10.84 0.01
N LEU A 7 9.25 10.55 1.07
CA LEU A 7 9.72 10.67 2.45
C LEU A 7 10.73 9.59 2.87
N TYR A 8 10.69 8.41 2.23
CA TYR A 8 11.49 7.24 2.64
C TYR A 8 12.47 6.76 1.58
N SER A 9 12.37 7.23 0.33
CA SER A 9 13.42 7.03 -0.67
C SER A 9 14.70 7.74 -0.24
N THR A 10 15.83 7.04 -0.32
CA THR A 10 17.15 7.62 -0.08
C THR A 10 17.99 7.54 -1.36
N ALA A 11 19.00 8.41 -1.50
CA ALA A 11 19.87 8.41 -2.68
C ALA A 11 20.68 7.11 -2.85
N ALA A 12 20.91 6.39 -1.74
CA ALA A 12 21.56 5.08 -1.74
C ALA A 12 20.55 3.92 -1.68
N GLY A 13 19.26 4.21 -1.68
CA GLY A 13 18.18 3.23 -1.58
C GLY A 13 17.76 2.66 -2.93
N PRO A 14 16.78 1.73 -2.94
CA PRO A 14 16.31 1.12 -4.17
C PRO A 14 15.65 2.14 -5.11
N SER A 15 15.82 1.92 -6.42
CA SER A 15 15.03 2.64 -7.44
C SER A 15 13.63 2.06 -7.49
N ILE A 16 12.62 2.89 -7.25
CA ILE A 16 11.24 2.43 -7.04
C ILE A 16 10.33 2.93 -8.16
N ARG A 17 9.48 2.03 -8.65
CA ARG A 17 8.40 2.34 -9.59
C ARG A 17 7.06 2.00 -8.96
N LEU A 18 6.16 2.98 -8.88
CA LEU A 18 4.77 2.76 -8.48
C LEU A 18 3.93 2.40 -9.70
N ILE A 19 3.29 1.23 -9.67
CA ILE A 19 2.40 0.75 -10.73
C ILE A 19 0.99 0.66 -10.16
N SER A 20 0.04 1.32 -10.83
CA SER A 20 -1.37 1.26 -10.47
C SER A 20 -2.06 0.17 -11.29
N ALA A 21 -2.80 -0.71 -10.63
CA ALA A 21 -3.59 -1.75 -11.30
C ALA A 21 -4.95 -1.25 -11.84
N GLY A 22 -5.25 0.06 -11.75
CA GLY A 22 -6.41 0.67 -12.42
C GLY A 22 -7.79 0.22 -11.94
N GLY A 23 -7.90 -0.35 -10.73
CA GLY A 23 -9.19 -0.81 -10.17
C GLY A 23 -9.60 -2.23 -10.60
N LYS A 24 -8.66 -3.04 -11.08
CA LYS A 24 -8.85 -4.49 -11.28
C LYS A 24 -9.18 -5.18 -9.95
N ALA A 25 -9.94 -6.27 -10.00
CA ALA A 25 -10.12 -7.19 -8.87
C ALA A 25 -8.75 -7.75 -8.41
N PRO A 26 -8.60 -8.22 -7.14
CA PRO A 26 -7.31 -8.55 -6.53
C PRO A 26 -6.42 -9.52 -7.32
N ASN A 27 -7.00 -10.44 -8.10
CA ASN A 27 -6.25 -11.38 -8.93
C ASN A 27 -5.45 -10.67 -10.04
N GLY A 28 -5.99 -9.60 -10.63
CA GLY A 28 -5.34 -8.89 -11.73
C GLY A 28 -3.98 -8.27 -11.36
N PRO A 29 -3.87 -7.50 -10.27
CA PRO A 29 -2.58 -7.00 -9.79
C PRO A 29 -1.57 -8.11 -9.46
N ILE A 30 -2.01 -9.27 -8.93
CA ILE A 30 -1.13 -10.41 -8.63
C ILE A 30 -0.59 -11.00 -9.94
N ASP A 31 -1.45 -11.24 -10.93
CA ASP A 31 -1.05 -11.76 -12.24
C ASP A 31 -0.06 -10.83 -12.95
N GLU A 32 -0.31 -9.52 -12.86
CA GLU A 32 0.56 -8.48 -13.41
C GLU A 32 1.93 -8.45 -12.71
N ALA A 33 1.95 -8.57 -11.37
CA ALA A 33 3.18 -8.69 -10.60
C ALA A 33 3.99 -9.94 -10.96
N ILE A 34 3.34 -11.10 -11.14
CA ILE A 34 3.98 -12.34 -11.59
C ILE A 34 4.58 -12.17 -12.99
N SER A 35 3.87 -11.49 -13.90
CA SER A 35 4.37 -11.18 -15.23
C SER A 35 5.66 -10.37 -15.18
N TYR A 36 5.70 -9.30 -14.37
CA TYR A 36 6.90 -8.49 -14.18
C TYR A 36 8.07 -9.29 -13.59
N LYS A 37 7.79 -10.18 -12.62
CA LYS A 37 8.82 -11.05 -12.05
C LYS A 37 9.40 -12.00 -13.09
N LYS A 38 8.55 -12.63 -13.91
CA LYS A 38 8.96 -13.54 -15.00
C LYS A 38 9.80 -12.83 -16.07
N GLN A 39 9.48 -11.57 -16.36
CA GLN A 39 10.25 -10.73 -17.29
C GLN A 39 11.55 -10.20 -16.68
N ARG A 40 11.80 -10.44 -15.38
CA ARG A 40 12.96 -9.94 -14.62
C ARG A 40 13.10 -8.42 -14.69
N GLU A 41 11.96 -7.71 -14.70
CA GLU A 41 11.94 -6.24 -14.74
C GLU A 41 12.34 -5.60 -13.41
N TYR A 42 12.13 -6.31 -12.29
CA TYR A 42 12.40 -5.81 -10.93
C TYR A 42 13.02 -6.91 -10.08
N ASP A 43 13.98 -6.53 -9.22
CA ASP A 43 14.60 -7.44 -8.24
C ASP A 43 13.55 -7.91 -7.22
N GLU A 44 12.76 -6.96 -6.71
CA GLU A 44 11.75 -7.15 -5.68
C GLU A 44 10.41 -6.58 -6.12
N ILE A 45 9.32 -7.27 -5.77
CA ILE A 45 7.95 -6.81 -6.04
C ILE A 45 7.11 -6.97 -4.78
N VAL A 46 6.39 -5.89 -4.43
CA VAL A 46 5.41 -5.86 -3.34
C VAL A 46 4.07 -5.38 -3.91
N VAL A 47 2.99 -6.04 -3.53
CA VAL A 47 1.64 -5.74 -4.02
C VAL A 47 0.74 -5.37 -2.84
N LEU A 48 0.22 -4.14 -2.84
CA LEU A 48 -0.77 -3.68 -1.86
C LEU A 48 -2.18 -3.94 -2.38
N LEU A 49 -2.98 -4.71 -1.64
CA LEU A 49 -4.32 -5.14 -2.03
C LEU A 49 -5.33 -4.95 -0.90
N ASP A 50 -6.55 -4.57 -1.26
CA ASP A 50 -7.67 -4.54 -0.32
C ASP A 50 -8.04 -5.96 0.11
N THR A 51 -8.48 -6.10 1.36
CA THR A 51 -8.88 -7.39 1.95
C THR A 51 -10.40 -7.54 2.07
N ASP A 52 -11.17 -6.62 1.52
CA ASP A 52 -12.64 -6.69 1.50
C ASP A 52 -13.17 -7.78 0.56
N ILE A 53 -12.34 -8.22 -0.38
CA ILE A 53 -12.53 -9.43 -1.19
C ILE A 53 -11.42 -10.42 -0.80
N ALA A 54 -11.83 -11.64 -0.43
CA ALA A 54 -10.89 -12.71 -0.10
C ALA A 54 -9.97 -13.02 -1.30
N TRP A 55 -8.67 -13.11 -1.04
CA TRP A 55 -7.70 -13.57 -2.03
C TRP A 55 -7.74 -15.10 -2.07
N THR A 56 -7.69 -15.69 -3.26
CA THR A 56 -7.70 -17.15 -3.38
C THR A 56 -6.38 -17.74 -2.88
N GLU A 57 -6.43 -18.91 -2.24
CA GLU A 57 -5.22 -19.61 -1.79
C GLU A 57 -4.24 -19.88 -2.94
N GLU A 58 -4.77 -20.20 -4.13
CA GLU A 58 -4.00 -20.34 -5.36
C GLU A 58 -3.14 -19.09 -5.64
N LYS A 59 -3.74 -17.89 -5.60
CA LYS A 59 -3.00 -16.65 -5.89
C LYS A 59 -2.03 -16.26 -4.79
N ILE A 60 -2.35 -16.57 -3.53
CA ILE A 60 -1.42 -16.38 -2.41
C ILE A 60 -0.19 -17.27 -2.60
N ASN A 61 -0.40 -18.55 -2.94
CA ASN A 61 0.69 -19.50 -3.19
C ASN A 61 1.51 -19.13 -4.43
N GLU A 62 0.87 -18.74 -5.54
CA GLU A 62 1.57 -18.28 -6.73
C GLU A 62 2.46 -17.06 -6.46
N ALA A 63 1.96 -16.08 -5.72
CA ALA A 63 2.77 -14.91 -5.33
C ALA A 63 3.98 -15.32 -4.50
N LYS A 64 3.76 -16.20 -3.51
CA LYS A 64 4.83 -16.74 -2.65
C LYS A 64 5.89 -17.50 -3.46
N ASP A 65 5.48 -18.37 -4.37
CA ASP A 65 6.40 -19.15 -5.22
C ASP A 65 7.24 -18.26 -6.15
N ASN A 66 6.75 -17.06 -6.46
CA ASN A 66 7.47 -16.05 -7.25
C ASN A 66 8.24 -15.03 -6.39
N ASN A 67 8.32 -15.21 -5.06
CA ASN A 67 8.92 -14.26 -4.12
C ASN A 67 8.31 -12.85 -4.23
N ILE A 68 6.99 -12.78 -4.31
CA ILE A 68 6.20 -11.55 -4.34
C ILE A 68 5.54 -11.39 -2.97
N GLU A 69 5.77 -10.26 -2.32
CA GLU A 69 5.15 -9.95 -1.02
C GLU A 69 3.76 -9.33 -1.25
N LEU A 70 2.73 -9.94 -0.65
CA LEU A 70 1.38 -9.40 -0.64
C LEU A 70 1.12 -8.66 0.68
N VAL A 71 0.76 -7.38 0.58
CA VAL A 71 0.45 -6.51 1.70
C VAL A 71 -1.04 -6.20 1.68
N GLY A 72 -1.74 -6.54 2.77
CA GLY A 72 -3.18 -6.30 2.89
C GLY A 72 -3.51 -4.92 3.46
N SER A 73 -4.40 -4.18 2.79
CA SER A 73 -5.07 -3.00 3.34
C SER A 73 -6.42 -3.40 3.93
N GLU A 74 -6.47 -3.59 5.24
CA GLU A 74 -7.68 -4.02 5.95
C GLU A 74 -8.52 -2.84 6.48
N PRO A 75 -9.85 -2.83 6.24
CA PRO A 75 -10.59 -3.64 5.27
C PRO A 75 -10.35 -3.21 3.81
N CYS A 76 -9.91 -1.96 3.60
CA CYS A 76 -9.53 -1.40 2.31
C CYS A 76 -8.42 -0.35 2.50
N LEU A 77 -7.93 0.25 1.42
CA LEU A 77 -6.90 1.28 1.44
C LEU A 77 -7.28 2.44 2.38
N GLU A 78 -8.50 2.96 2.29
CA GLU A 78 -8.94 4.04 3.19
C GLU A 78 -9.00 3.59 4.65
N GLY A 79 -9.34 2.32 4.92
CA GLY A 79 -9.28 1.73 6.25
C GLY A 79 -7.86 1.71 6.82
N LEU A 80 -6.88 1.27 6.01
CA LEU A 80 -5.46 1.32 6.38
C LEU A 80 -5.01 2.75 6.68
N LEU A 81 -5.41 3.72 5.86
CA LEU A 81 -5.07 5.14 6.06
C LEU A 81 -5.69 5.70 7.36
N LEU A 82 -6.94 5.35 7.67
CA LEU A 82 -7.58 5.72 8.93
C LEU A 82 -6.86 5.11 10.14
N LYS A 83 -6.38 3.86 10.03
CA LYS A 83 -5.59 3.19 11.07
C LYS A 83 -4.27 3.91 11.34
N ILE A 84 -3.58 4.38 10.29
CA ILE A 84 -2.35 5.18 10.42
C ILE A 84 -2.62 6.52 11.13
N LEU A 85 -3.78 7.13 10.88
CA LEU A 85 -4.23 8.36 11.53
C LEU A 85 -4.79 8.16 12.96
N ASP A 86 -4.70 6.94 13.49
CA ASP A 86 -5.25 6.55 14.80
C ASP A 86 -6.75 6.88 14.92
N LYS A 87 -7.50 6.63 13.84
CA LYS A 87 -8.96 6.81 13.78
C LYS A 87 -9.69 5.47 13.82
N SER A 88 -10.95 5.52 14.25
CA SER A 88 -11.85 4.37 14.12
C SER A 88 -11.98 3.97 12.65
N VAL A 89 -11.82 2.68 12.37
CA VAL A 89 -11.95 2.11 11.03
C VAL A 89 -13.36 1.52 10.88
N PRO A 90 -14.20 2.06 10.00
CA PRO A 90 -15.50 1.47 9.72
C PRO A 90 -15.41 0.07 9.12
N ASP A 91 -16.50 -0.68 9.25
CA ASP A 91 -16.68 -2.04 8.73
C ASP A 91 -16.81 -2.13 7.20
N LYS A 92 -17.11 -1.00 6.53
CA LYS A 92 -17.39 -0.96 5.09
C LYS A 92 -16.48 0.02 4.37
N SER A 93 -15.89 -0.41 3.25
CA SER A 93 -14.99 0.39 2.41
C SER A 93 -15.60 1.75 2.02
N LYS A 94 -16.91 1.78 1.69
CA LYS A 94 -17.62 3.03 1.39
C LYS A 94 -17.62 4.03 2.56
N LYS A 95 -17.80 3.55 3.80
CA LYS A 95 -17.75 4.40 4.99
C LYS A 95 -16.33 4.88 5.28
N CYS A 96 -15.32 4.02 5.11
CA CYS A 96 -13.91 4.40 5.22
C CYS A 96 -13.58 5.54 4.25
N LYS A 97 -14.04 5.43 2.99
CA LYS A 97 -13.86 6.46 1.97
C LYS A 97 -14.51 7.79 2.34
N THR A 98 -15.78 7.77 2.78
CA THR A 98 -16.47 8.98 3.23
C THR A 98 -15.76 9.62 4.41
N GLN A 99 -15.37 8.84 5.42
CA GLN A 99 -14.71 9.36 6.60
C GLN A 99 -13.35 9.98 6.25
N LEU A 100 -12.55 9.32 5.42
CA LEU A 100 -11.26 9.85 4.98
C LEU A 100 -11.44 11.12 4.13
N GLN A 101 -12.40 11.14 3.21
CA GLN A 101 -12.68 12.30 2.36
C GLN A 101 -13.06 13.54 3.18
N ASN A 102 -13.76 13.37 4.31
CA ASN A 102 -14.10 14.47 5.21
C ASN A 102 -12.89 15.04 5.97
N MET A 103 -11.80 14.30 6.07
CA MET A 103 -10.55 14.76 6.70
C MET A 103 -9.59 15.42 5.71
N LEU A 104 -9.76 15.14 4.41
CA LEU A 104 -8.86 15.67 3.39
C LEU A 104 -9.19 17.14 3.11
N PRO A 105 -8.18 18.02 2.99
CA PRO A 105 -8.38 19.41 2.58
C PRO A 105 -8.77 19.55 1.10
N GLY A 106 -8.72 18.45 0.32
CA GLY A 106 -9.00 18.41 -1.11
C GLY A 106 -9.52 17.04 -1.55
N LYS A 107 -9.50 16.78 -2.86
CA LYS A 107 -10.00 15.52 -3.42
C LYS A 107 -9.08 14.35 -3.05
N SER A 108 -9.67 13.19 -2.75
CA SER A 108 -8.96 11.91 -2.53
C SER A 108 -8.22 11.38 -3.76
N THR A 109 -8.50 11.89 -4.95
CA THR A 109 -7.73 11.57 -6.16
C THR A 109 -6.43 12.36 -6.28
N GLU A 110 -6.23 13.38 -5.44
CA GLU A 110 -5.05 14.25 -5.48
C GLU A 110 -4.06 13.85 -4.39
N SER A 111 -2.86 13.45 -4.79
CA SER A 111 -1.81 13.01 -3.86
C SER A 111 -1.43 14.08 -2.84
N ARG A 112 -1.51 15.37 -3.21
CA ARG A 112 -1.19 16.51 -2.33
C ARG A 112 -2.18 16.66 -1.18
N SER A 113 -3.44 16.26 -1.36
CA SER A 113 -4.46 16.29 -0.29
C SER A 113 -4.06 15.46 0.93
N TYR A 114 -3.20 14.46 0.74
CA TYR A 114 -2.75 13.58 1.82
C TYR A 114 -1.54 14.14 2.58
N ALA A 115 -0.82 15.11 2.03
CA ALA A 115 0.48 15.50 2.57
C ALA A 115 0.43 16.06 4.00
N SER A 116 -0.60 16.85 4.30
CA SER A 116 -0.81 17.42 5.63
C SER A 116 -1.24 16.40 6.68
N LEU A 117 -1.86 15.29 6.26
CA LEU A 117 -2.39 14.27 7.18
C LEU A 117 -1.32 13.22 7.55
N PHE A 118 -0.34 12.99 6.69
CA PHE A 118 0.66 11.93 6.85
C PHE A 118 2.09 12.48 6.91
N PRO A 119 2.43 13.31 7.92
CA PRO A 119 3.79 13.78 8.11
C PRO A 119 4.71 12.62 8.50
N LYS A 120 6.01 12.73 8.21
CA LYS A 120 6.99 11.66 8.42
C LYS A 120 7.05 11.22 9.89
N GLU A 121 6.93 12.15 10.83
CA GLU A 121 6.94 11.90 12.27
C GLU A 121 5.79 10.98 12.70
N LEU A 122 4.61 11.15 12.09
CA LEU A 122 3.47 10.25 12.32
C LEU A 122 3.77 8.86 11.77
N LEU A 123 4.26 8.79 10.53
CA LEU A 123 4.57 7.52 9.86
C LEU A 123 5.64 6.74 10.63
N ASP A 124 6.71 7.40 11.07
CA ASP A 124 7.77 6.80 11.89
C ASP A 124 7.26 6.31 13.25
N LYS A 125 6.34 7.06 13.88
CA LYS A 125 5.73 6.66 15.16
C LYS A 125 4.86 5.39 15.04
N VAL A 126 4.19 5.21 13.91
CA VAL A 126 3.19 4.14 13.73
C VAL A 126 3.64 2.98 12.85
N ARG A 127 4.78 3.08 12.14
CA ARG A 127 5.29 2.02 11.24
C ARG A 127 5.47 0.66 11.92
N ASN A 128 5.81 0.64 13.21
CA ASN A 128 5.96 -0.61 13.99
C ASN A 128 4.61 -1.16 14.51
N LYS A 129 3.56 -0.35 14.50
CA LYS A 129 2.21 -0.75 14.96
C LYS A 129 1.30 -1.16 13.80
N VAL A 130 1.49 -0.53 12.65
CA VAL A 130 0.71 -0.80 11.43
C VAL A 130 1.57 -1.62 10.48
N LYS A 131 1.48 -2.94 10.59
CA LYS A 131 2.31 -3.88 9.81
C LYS A 131 2.36 -3.57 8.30
N PRO A 132 1.23 -3.31 7.60
CA PRO A 132 1.29 -2.95 6.18
C PRO A 132 2.14 -1.71 5.88
N LEU A 133 2.08 -0.69 6.75
CA LEU A 133 2.90 0.52 6.61
C LEU A 133 4.39 0.20 6.84
N GLY A 134 4.69 -0.58 7.89
CA GLY A 134 6.06 -1.00 8.20
C GLY A 134 6.71 -1.76 7.04
N THR A 135 5.99 -2.73 6.45
CA THR A 135 6.44 -3.47 5.28
C THR A 135 6.68 -2.54 4.09
N LEU A 136 5.74 -1.64 3.76
CA LEU A 136 5.95 -0.72 2.63
C LEU A 136 7.17 0.18 2.85
N ILE A 137 7.38 0.70 4.06
CA ILE A 137 8.55 1.53 4.37
C ILE A 137 9.85 0.73 4.24
N SER A 138 9.91 -0.52 4.71
CA SER A 138 11.15 -1.31 4.61
C SER A 138 11.56 -1.57 3.16
N TYR A 139 10.58 -1.83 2.27
CA TYR A 139 10.83 -1.95 0.83
C TYR A 139 11.28 -0.62 0.20
N ILE A 140 10.66 0.50 0.59
CA ILE A 140 11.00 1.82 0.03
C ILE A 140 12.39 2.30 0.48
N SER A 141 12.74 2.03 1.74
CA SER A 141 14.01 2.46 2.35
C SER A 141 15.18 1.52 2.06
N GLY A 142 14.89 0.25 1.68
CA GLY A 142 15.92 -0.79 1.51
C GLY A 142 16.38 -1.42 2.82
N GLU A 143 15.66 -1.22 3.94
CA GLU A 143 15.97 -1.72 5.28
C GLU A 143 15.71 -3.23 5.48
N LYS A 144 15.78 -4.06 4.42
CA LYS A 144 15.50 -5.50 4.52
C LYS A 144 16.64 -6.30 5.13
#